data_AF-A0A3D5H7F7-F1
#
_entry.id   AF-A0A3D5H7F7-F1
#
_cell.length_a   1.000
_cell.length_b   1.000
_cell.length_c   1.000
_cell.angle_alpha   90.00
_cell.angle_beta   90.00
_cell.angle_gamma   90.00
#
_symmetry.space_group_name_H-M   'P 1'
#
loop_
_entity.id
_entity.type
_entity.pdbx_description
1 polymer ?
#
loop_
_entity_poly.entity_id
_entity_poly.type
_entity_poly.pdbx_seq_one_letter_code
_entity_poly.pdbx_strand_id
1 'polypeptide(L)'
;MTGMLPRGLYLMRWSAFWTWFVGLILIVMVFYHGGLMFEPGSGAGWSITSVFMLLVVYVGGFAVYEGLARSPLSNNSTVFGVVSFVFIAVVVYLMKEVAGFSYRAYVIHTGAMFGTIMTANVWMNIWPAQRKLIQAIKNGDAPDLSLFGTIAKRAEHNTYLSVPLLYTMINLHTSVTGAASSVVYLLAAILIGWLGVKCLYMLSAKPR
;
A
#
# COMPACT_ATOMS: atom_id res chain seq x y z
N MET A 1 31.70 -16.66 -14.78
CA MET A 1 30.91 -15.42 -15.02
C MET A 1 30.24 -15.01 -13.71
N THR A 2 30.69 -13.93 -13.08
CA THR A 2 30.22 -13.47 -11.77
C THR A 2 28.73 -13.11 -11.81
N GLY A 3 27.90 -13.93 -11.16
CA GLY A 3 27.02 -13.54 -10.04
C GLY A 3 26.05 -12.37 -10.16
N MET A 4 25.97 -11.62 -11.26
CA MET A 4 25.14 -10.43 -11.35
C MET A 4 23.67 -10.86 -11.38
N LEU A 5 22.95 -10.57 -10.30
CA LEU A 5 21.51 -10.35 -10.40
C LEU A 5 21.30 -9.36 -11.54
N PRO A 6 20.41 -9.63 -12.51
CA PRO A 6 20.11 -8.67 -13.58
C PRO A 6 19.87 -7.30 -12.93
N ARG A 7 20.65 -6.28 -13.31
CA ARG A 7 20.73 -4.99 -12.59
C ARG A 7 19.37 -4.38 -12.28
N GLY A 8 18.38 -4.59 -13.14
CA GLY A 8 16.98 -4.16 -12.92
C GLY A 8 16.34 -4.71 -11.65
N LEU A 9 16.58 -5.98 -11.29
CA LEU A 9 16.01 -6.60 -10.08
C LEU A 9 16.59 -6.00 -8.80
N TYR A 10 17.91 -5.73 -8.80
CA TYR A 10 18.57 -5.06 -7.69
C TYR A 10 18.06 -3.62 -7.51
N LEU A 11 17.89 -2.90 -8.63
CA LEU A 11 17.39 -1.53 -8.61
C LEU A 11 15.93 -1.48 -8.11
N MET A 12 15.07 -2.40 -8.56
CA MET A 12 13.66 -2.46 -8.16
C MET A 12 13.47 -2.59 -6.64
N ARG A 13 14.26 -3.44 -5.96
CA ARG A 13 14.11 -3.60 -4.49
C ARG A 13 14.52 -2.36 -3.71
N TRP A 14 15.60 -1.71 -4.17
CA TRP A 14 16.16 -0.56 -3.48
C TRP A 14 15.38 0.71 -3.78
N SER A 15 14.85 0.86 -5.00
CA SER A 15 13.97 1.98 -5.33
C SER A 15 12.70 1.94 -4.49
N ALA A 16 12.07 0.77 -4.34
CA ALA A 16 10.91 0.60 -3.47
C ALA A 16 11.22 0.99 -2.01
N PHE A 17 12.35 0.50 -1.47
CA PHE A 17 12.79 0.84 -0.12
C PHE A 17 13.04 2.33 0.07
N TRP A 18 13.80 2.96 -0.82
CA TRP A 18 14.17 4.37 -0.68
C TRP A 18 12.97 5.30 -0.80
N THR A 19 12.04 5.04 -1.72
CA THR A 19 10.80 5.81 -1.84
C THR A 19 9.98 5.73 -0.55
N TRP A 20 9.82 4.53 0.01
CA TRP A 20 9.12 4.35 1.28
C TRP A 20 9.83 5.04 2.44
N PHE A 21 11.16 4.89 2.54
CA PHE A 21 11.95 5.49 3.61
C PHE A 21 11.89 7.03 3.59
N VAL A 22 12.07 7.63 2.41
CA VAL A 22 11.94 9.09 2.25
C VAL A 22 10.51 9.54 2.54
N GLY A 23 9.49 8.77 2.14
CA GLY A 23 8.10 9.03 2.47
C GLY A 23 7.85 9.10 3.99
N LEU A 24 8.42 8.17 4.76
CA LEU A 24 8.31 8.20 6.23
C LEU A 24 8.98 9.43 6.84
N ILE A 25 10.15 9.82 6.34
CA ILE A 25 10.82 11.06 6.77
C ILE A 25 9.94 12.27 6.50
N LEU A 26 9.35 12.36 5.30
CA LEU A 26 8.46 13.46 4.94
C LEU A 26 7.21 13.50 5.80
N ILE A 27 6.64 12.36 6.16
CA ILE A 27 5.50 12.29 7.09
C ILE A 27 5.89 12.85 8.45
N VAL A 28 7.04 12.42 9.01
CA VAL A 28 7.52 12.94 10.30
C VAL A 28 7.77 14.45 10.24
N MET A 29 8.37 14.95 9.15
CA MET A 29 8.67 16.37 9.02
C MET A 29 7.42 17.22 8.81
N VAL A 30 6.53 16.83 7.89
CA VAL A 30 5.40 17.66 7.47
C VAL A 30 4.20 17.51 8.40
N PHE A 31 3.91 16.29 8.88
CA PHE A 31 2.71 16.03 9.66
C PHE A 31 2.96 16.09 11.16
N TYR A 32 4.04 15.47 11.63
CA TYR A 32 4.33 15.40 13.08
C TYR A 32 4.91 16.73 13.56
N HIS A 33 5.96 17.25 12.89
CA HIS A 33 6.55 18.54 13.25
C HIS A 33 5.75 19.73 12.70
N GLY A 34 5.10 19.58 11.55
CA GLY A 34 4.25 20.63 10.97
C GLY A 34 2.85 20.76 11.58
N GLY A 35 2.50 19.93 12.58
CA GLY A 35 1.25 20.07 13.34
C GLY A 35 -0.03 19.74 12.57
N LEU A 36 0.05 18.87 11.55
CA LEU A 36 -1.09 18.54 10.68
C LEU A 36 -1.86 17.29 11.10
N MET A 37 -1.47 16.65 12.21
CA MET A 37 -2.09 15.41 12.70
C MET A 37 -3.54 15.60 13.17
N PHE A 38 -3.86 16.77 13.72
CA PHE A 38 -5.16 17.08 14.31
C PHE A 38 -5.69 18.41 13.79
N GLU A 39 -7.01 18.54 13.71
CA GLU A 39 -7.64 19.80 13.31
C GLU A 39 -7.49 20.87 14.40
N PRO A 40 -7.01 22.08 14.08
CA PRO A 40 -6.90 23.16 15.06
C PRO A 40 -8.26 23.47 15.72
N GLY A 41 -8.29 23.54 17.05
CA GLY A 41 -9.51 23.86 17.80
C GLY A 41 -10.51 22.72 17.97
N SER A 42 -10.23 21.52 17.45
CA SER A 42 -11.09 20.33 17.62
C SER A 42 -11.05 19.72 19.03
N GLY A 43 -10.06 20.10 19.86
CA GLY A 43 -9.78 19.46 21.15
C GLY A 43 -9.09 18.10 21.03
N ALA A 44 -8.92 17.56 19.81
CA ALA A 44 -8.16 16.35 19.56
C ALA A 44 -6.66 16.61 19.66
N GLY A 45 -5.92 15.61 20.14
CA GLY A 45 -4.49 15.70 20.31
C GLY A 45 -3.82 14.34 20.48
N TRP A 46 -2.52 14.38 20.75
CA TRP A 46 -1.75 13.17 21.02
C TRP A 46 -2.25 12.50 22.29
N SER A 47 -2.70 11.26 22.14
CA SER A 47 -3.14 10.39 23.22
C SER A 47 -2.61 8.98 22.99
N ILE A 48 -2.70 8.13 24.01
CA ILE A 48 -2.32 6.72 23.85
C ILE A 48 -3.13 6.04 22.74
N THR A 49 -4.38 6.44 22.56
CA THR A 49 -5.28 5.96 21.51
C THR A 49 -4.77 6.34 20.12
N SER A 50 -4.36 7.59 19.92
CA SER A 50 -3.85 8.06 18.62
C SER A 50 -2.52 7.38 18.27
N VAL A 51 -1.64 7.16 19.26
CA VAL A 51 -0.38 6.42 19.05
C VAL A 51 -0.65 4.94 18.72
N PHE A 52 -1.55 4.29 19.46
CA PHE A 52 -1.93 2.91 19.19
C PHE A 52 -2.58 2.76 17.80
N MET A 53 -3.39 3.74 17.38
CA MET A 53 -4.00 3.72 16.04
C MET A 53 -2.93 3.74 14.94
N LEU A 54 -1.83 4.48 15.09
CA LEU A 54 -0.73 4.44 14.13
C LEU A 54 -0.10 3.05 14.03
N LEU A 55 0.07 2.36 15.17
CA LEU A 55 0.54 0.99 15.19
C LEU A 55 -0.44 0.05 14.45
N VAL A 56 -1.74 0.22 14.66
CA VAL A 56 -2.78 -0.53 13.93
C VAL A 56 -2.70 -0.27 12.42
N VAL A 57 -2.49 0.98 12.00
CA VAL A 57 -2.37 1.33 10.58
C VAL A 57 -1.15 0.66 9.93
N TYR A 58 0.03 0.80 10.54
CA TYR A 58 1.26 0.30 9.93
C TYR A 58 1.46 -1.21 10.11
N VAL A 59 1.31 -1.71 11.34
CA VAL A 59 1.55 -3.13 11.67
C VAL A 59 0.29 -3.94 11.41
N GLY A 60 -0.86 -3.48 11.90
CA GLY A 60 -2.14 -4.17 11.70
C GLY A 60 -2.54 -4.21 10.23
N GLY A 61 -2.40 -3.09 9.51
CA GLY A 61 -2.66 -3.01 8.07
C GLY A 61 -1.86 -4.04 7.26
N PHE A 62 -0.54 -4.14 7.53
CA PHE A 62 0.31 -5.14 6.91
C PHE A 62 -0.07 -6.57 7.31
N ALA A 63 -0.30 -6.83 8.61
CA ALA A 63 -0.62 -8.17 9.11
C ALA A 63 -1.94 -8.71 8.53
N VAL A 64 -3.00 -7.88 8.50
CA VAL A 64 -4.29 -8.25 7.92
C VAL A 64 -4.16 -8.48 6.42
N TYR A 65 -3.48 -7.58 5.70
CA TYR A 65 -3.21 -7.78 4.28
C TYR A 65 -2.49 -9.11 4.02
N GLU A 66 -1.46 -9.42 4.79
CA GLU A 66 -0.67 -10.63 4.59
C GLU A 66 -1.48 -11.90 4.89
N GLY A 67 -2.33 -11.85 5.93
CA GLY A 67 -3.31 -12.90 6.23
C GLY A 67 -4.29 -13.10 5.07
N LEU A 68 -4.88 -12.03 4.55
CA LEU A 68 -5.79 -12.09 3.40
C LEU A 68 -5.09 -12.65 2.16
N ALA A 69 -3.87 -12.20 1.88
CA ALA A 69 -3.15 -12.58 0.67
C ALA A 69 -2.62 -14.02 0.69
N ARG A 70 -2.42 -14.62 1.87
CA ARG A 70 -2.09 -16.03 2.05
C ARG A 70 -3.32 -16.94 2.15
N SER A 71 -4.49 -16.37 2.42
CA SER A 71 -5.74 -17.13 2.53
C SER A 71 -6.28 -17.56 1.15
N PRO A 72 -7.19 -18.55 1.12
CA PRO A 72 -7.88 -18.97 -0.10
C PRO A 72 -8.70 -17.86 -0.78
N LEU A 73 -9.08 -16.79 -0.05
CA LEU A 73 -9.79 -15.64 -0.61
C LEU A 73 -8.98 -14.99 -1.74
N SER A 74 -7.66 -15.05 -1.67
CA SER A 74 -6.77 -14.50 -2.67
C SER A 74 -6.93 -15.15 -4.05
N ASN A 75 -7.61 -16.31 -4.17
CA ASN A 75 -7.89 -16.96 -5.45
C ASN A 75 -9.03 -16.28 -6.21
N ASN A 76 -9.89 -15.52 -5.53
CA ASN A 76 -10.94 -14.72 -6.15
C ASN A 76 -10.61 -13.24 -5.96
N SER A 77 -10.10 -12.61 -7.03
CA SER A 77 -9.69 -11.20 -7.02
C SER A 77 -10.82 -10.23 -6.63
N THR A 78 -12.06 -10.57 -6.95
CA THR A 78 -13.23 -9.72 -6.61
C THR A 78 -13.53 -9.78 -5.12
N VAL A 79 -13.56 -10.99 -4.53
CA VAL A 79 -13.79 -11.16 -3.09
C VAL A 79 -12.65 -10.55 -2.29
N PHE A 80 -11.40 -10.80 -2.71
CA PHE A 80 -10.22 -10.20 -2.09
C PHE A 80 -10.30 -8.67 -2.11
N GLY A 81 -10.68 -8.08 -3.24
CA GLY A 81 -10.88 -6.63 -3.37
C GLY A 81 -11.96 -6.12 -2.42
N VAL A 82 -13.15 -6.71 -2.41
CA VAL A 82 -14.26 -6.27 -1.53
C VAL A 82 -13.87 -6.32 -0.05
N VAL A 83 -13.27 -7.44 0.40
CA VAL A 83 -12.84 -7.57 1.80
C VAL A 83 -11.75 -6.56 2.15
N SER A 84 -10.78 -6.35 1.26
CA SER A 84 -9.74 -5.34 1.44
C SER A 84 -10.31 -3.92 1.51
N PHE A 85 -11.32 -3.62 0.69
CA PHE A 85 -11.98 -2.32 0.69
C PHE A 85 -12.72 -2.05 1.99
N VAL A 86 -13.48 -3.04 2.49
CA VAL A 86 -14.16 -2.95 3.79
C VAL A 86 -13.15 -2.75 4.92
N PHE A 87 -12.05 -3.49 4.92
CA PHE A 87 -10.98 -3.32 5.90
C PHE A 87 -10.41 -1.89 5.89
N ILE A 88 -10.09 -1.36 4.70
CA ILE A 88 -9.60 0.01 4.56
C ILE A 88 -10.64 1.02 5.07
N ALA A 89 -11.91 0.85 4.74
CA ALA A 89 -12.99 1.71 5.22
C ALA A 89 -13.07 1.74 6.76
N VAL A 90 -12.96 0.58 7.40
CA VAL A 90 -12.91 0.48 8.87
C VAL A 90 -11.69 1.20 9.43
N VAL A 91 -10.50 0.98 8.88
CA VAL A 91 -9.26 1.62 9.36
C VAL A 91 -9.34 3.15 9.22
N VAL A 92 -9.82 3.66 8.08
CA VAL A 92 -10.02 5.10 7.87
C VAL A 92 -11.05 5.68 8.85
N TYR A 93 -12.15 4.97 9.07
CA TYR A 93 -13.16 5.38 10.04
C TYR A 93 -12.58 5.46 11.46
N LEU A 94 -11.82 4.44 11.89
CA LEU A 94 -11.18 4.43 13.20
C LEU A 94 -10.14 5.56 13.36
N MET A 95 -9.36 5.85 12.31
CA MET A 95 -8.44 7.00 12.33
C MET A 95 -9.17 8.32 12.55
N LYS A 96 -10.33 8.52 11.92
CA LYS A 96 -11.12 9.75 12.07
C LYS A 96 -11.81 9.81 13.43
N GLU A 97 -12.65 8.83 13.76
CA GLU A 97 -13.57 8.92 14.90
C GLU A 97 -12.91 8.53 16.23
N VAL A 98 -11.94 7.60 16.22
CA VAL A 98 -11.32 7.09 17.46
C VAL A 98 -10.01 7.79 17.76
N ALA A 99 -9.17 8.02 16.76
CA ALA A 99 -7.90 8.72 16.94
C ALA A 99 -8.00 10.24 16.78
N GLY A 100 -9.12 10.77 16.26
CA GLY A 100 -9.33 12.20 16.05
C GLY A 100 -8.44 12.81 14.98
N PHE A 101 -7.90 12.01 14.05
CA PHE A 101 -7.01 12.51 13.02
C PHE A 101 -7.73 13.44 12.05
N SER A 102 -7.02 14.50 11.65
CA SER A 102 -7.46 15.43 10.62
C SER A 102 -7.68 14.71 9.28
N TYR A 103 -8.43 15.33 8.36
CA TYR A 103 -8.59 14.81 7.00
C TYR A 103 -7.25 14.46 6.37
N ARG A 104 -6.30 15.39 6.47
CA ARG A 104 -4.97 15.28 5.88
C ARG A 104 -4.19 14.13 6.52
N ALA A 105 -4.31 13.95 7.83
CA ALA A 105 -3.59 12.95 8.58
C ALA A 105 -4.04 11.53 8.27
N TYR A 106 -5.35 11.24 8.26
CA TYR A 106 -5.79 9.88 7.93
C TYR A 106 -5.60 9.55 6.44
N VAL A 107 -5.68 10.54 5.54
CA VAL A 107 -5.36 10.36 4.11
C VAL A 107 -3.90 9.96 3.91
N ILE A 108 -2.95 10.73 4.47
CA ILE A 108 -1.53 10.44 4.29
C ILE A 108 -1.13 9.10 4.93
N HIS A 109 -1.70 8.77 6.10
CA HIS A 109 -1.42 7.50 6.78
C HIS A 109 -2.04 6.30 6.05
N THR A 110 -3.17 6.47 5.36
CA THR A 110 -3.71 5.46 4.45
C THR A 110 -2.74 5.18 3.29
N GLY A 111 -2.20 6.25 2.68
CA GLY A 111 -1.17 6.11 1.65
C GLY A 111 0.11 5.46 2.15
N ALA A 112 0.55 5.84 3.35
CA ALA A 112 1.74 5.28 3.99
C ALA A 112 1.56 3.79 4.33
N MET A 113 0.36 3.37 4.72
CA MET A 113 -0.01 1.97 4.90
C MET A 113 0.14 1.20 3.58
N PHE A 114 -0.40 1.73 2.47
CA PHE A 114 -0.22 1.12 1.15
C PHE A 114 1.26 1.02 0.76
N GLY A 115 2.04 2.08 0.96
CA GLY A 115 3.48 2.08 0.67
C GLY A 115 4.26 1.07 1.51
N THR A 116 3.87 0.90 2.78
CA THR A 116 4.45 -0.09 3.68
C THR A 116 4.16 -1.51 3.20
N ILE A 117 2.90 -1.80 2.84
CA ILE A 117 2.51 -3.09 2.24
C ILE A 117 3.28 -3.35 0.95
N MET A 118 3.39 -2.36 0.07
CA MET A 118 4.08 -2.49 -1.21
C MET A 118 5.57 -2.81 -1.03
N THR A 119 6.25 -2.11 -0.14
CA THR A 119 7.67 -2.36 0.19
C THR A 119 7.84 -3.73 0.83
N ALA A 120 6.97 -4.11 1.76
CA ALA A 120 7.00 -5.43 2.39
C ALA A 120 6.78 -6.55 1.37
N ASN A 121 5.87 -6.39 0.41
CA ASN A 121 5.68 -7.34 -0.70
C ASN A 121 6.97 -7.56 -1.49
N VAL A 122 7.68 -6.48 -1.79
CA VAL A 122 8.95 -6.57 -2.52
C VAL A 122 9.99 -7.34 -1.71
N TRP A 123 10.18 -6.99 -0.44
CA TRP A 123 11.26 -7.55 0.37
C TRP A 123 10.99 -8.94 0.95
N MET A 124 9.74 -9.24 1.31
CA MET A 124 9.37 -10.48 2.00
C MET A 124 8.84 -11.57 1.06
N ASN A 125 8.22 -11.18 -0.06
CA ASN A 125 7.57 -12.14 -0.95
C ASN A 125 8.26 -12.22 -2.33
N ILE A 126 8.38 -11.09 -3.03
CA ILE A 126 8.90 -11.05 -4.42
C ILE A 126 10.40 -11.36 -4.44
N TRP A 127 11.20 -10.66 -3.64
CA TRP A 127 12.65 -10.81 -3.66
C TRP A 127 13.15 -12.22 -3.27
N PRO A 128 12.64 -12.86 -2.21
CA PRO A 128 13.03 -14.23 -1.89
C PRO A 128 12.65 -15.22 -2.99
N ALA A 129 11.46 -15.09 -3.59
CA ALA A 129 11.03 -15.94 -4.70
C ALA A 129 11.92 -15.74 -5.94
N GLN A 130 12.24 -14.50 -6.29
CA GLN A 130 13.14 -14.18 -7.40
C GLN A 130 14.55 -14.74 -7.18
N ARG A 131 15.09 -14.68 -5.96
CA ARG A 131 16.41 -15.27 -5.67
C ARG A 131 16.44 -16.78 -5.90
N LYS A 132 15.41 -17.50 -5.43
CA LYS A 132 15.30 -18.96 -5.63
C LYS A 132 15.23 -19.30 -7.12
N LEU A 133 14.41 -18.56 -7.86
CA LEU A 133 14.25 -18.74 -9.31
C LEU A 133 15.59 -18.53 -10.06
N ILE A 134 16.31 -17.46 -9.73
CA ILE A 134 17.59 -17.13 -10.36
C ILE A 134 18.65 -18.18 -10.03
N GLN A 135 18.64 -18.73 -8.81
CA GLN A 135 19.55 -19.82 -8.42
C GLN A 135 19.26 -21.09 -9.22
N ALA A 136 17.99 -21.52 -9.32
CA ALA A 136 17.61 -22.69 -10.11
C ALA A 136 18.06 -22.56 -11.57
N ILE A 137 17.79 -21.41 -12.21
CA ILE A 137 18.21 -21.15 -13.60
C ILE A 137 19.74 -21.19 -13.74
N LYS A 138 20.49 -20.61 -12.79
CA LYS A 138 21.96 -20.61 -12.82
C LYS A 138 22.55 -22.01 -12.67
N ASN A 139 21.88 -22.88 -11.94
CA ASN A 139 22.30 -24.26 -11.71
C ASN A 139 21.86 -25.21 -12.84
N GLY A 140 21.00 -24.75 -13.76
CA GLY A 140 20.40 -25.61 -14.80
C GLY A 140 19.23 -26.45 -14.29
N ASP A 141 18.72 -26.17 -13.09
CA ASP A 141 17.58 -26.86 -12.50
C ASP A 141 16.26 -26.35 -13.12
N ALA A 142 15.24 -27.21 -13.17
CA ALA A 142 13.89 -26.82 -13.55
C ALA A 142 13.33 -25.81 -12.52
N PRO A 143 12.92 -24.58 -12.92
CA PRO A 143 12.45 -23.60 -11.97
C PRO A 143 11.05 -23.93 -11.42
N ASP A 144 10.85 -23.74 -10.11
CA ASP A 144 9.54 -23.92 -9.47
C ASP A 144 8.52 -22.89 -10.00
N LEU A 145 7.50 -23.38 -10.72
CA LEU A 145 6.47 -22.57 -11.34
C LEU A 145 5.59 -21.82 -10.32
N SER A 146 5.47 -22.33 -9.09
CA SER A 146 4.68 -21.69 -8.03
C SER A 146 5.29 -20.33 -7.59
N LEU A 147 6.61 -20.17 -7.75
CA LEU A 147 7.31 -18.93 -7.45
C LEU A 147 6.91 -17.81 -8.42
N PHE A 148 6.70 -18.11 -9.70
CA PHE A 148 6.20 -17.13 -10.67
C PHE A 148 4.80 -16.65 -10.31
N GLY A 149 3.91 -17.57 -9.91
CA GLY A 149 2.56 -17.21 -9.45
C GLY A 149 2.60 -16.29 -8.23
N THR A 150 3.48 -16.57 -7.27
CA THR A 150 3.67 -15.71 -6.09
C THR A 150 4.17 -14.31 -6.49
N ILE A 151 5.19 -14.22 -7.34
CA ILE A 151 5.75 -12.94 -7.80
C ILE A 151 4.68 -12.14 -8.55
N ALA A 152 3.99 -12.77 -9.51
CA ALA A 152 2.96 -12.12 -10.32
C ALA A 152 1.82 -11.57 -9.47
N LYS A 153 1.32 -12.37 -8.52
CA LYS A 153 0.22 -11.98 -7.63
C LYS A 153 0.59 -10.80 -6.74
N ARG A 154 1.80 -10.77 -6.18
CA ARG A 154 2.25 -9.66 -5.33
C ARG A 154 2.55 -8.40 -6.14
N ALA A 155 3.03 -8.55 -7.38
CA ALA A 155 3.16 -7.43 -8.30
C ALA A 155 1.79 -6.85 -8.67
N GLU A 156 0.79 -7.69 -8.95
CA GLU A 156 -0.60 -7.27 -9.20
C GLU A 156 -1.16 -6.49 -8.01
N HIS A 157 -1.04 -7.01 -6.79
CA HIS A 157 -1.47 -6.30 -5.58
C HIS A 157 -0.80 -4.92 -5.46
N ASN A 158 0.50 -4.81 -5.73
CA ASN A 158 1.22 -3.54 -5.71
C ASN A 158 0.70 -2.56 -6.78
N THR A 159 0.30 -3.04 -7.96
CA THR A 159 -0.32 -2.20 -8.99
C THR A 159 -1.65 -1.61 -8.49
N TYR A 160 -2.53 -2.42 -7.90
CA TYR A 160 -3.79 -1.93 -7.32
C TYR A 160 -3.59 -0.94 -6.18
N LEU A 161 -2.55 -1.11 -5.37
CA LEU A 161 -2.22 -0.20 -4.28
C LEU A 161 -1.60 1.13 -4.77
N SER A 162 -0.92 1.13 -5.91
CA SER A 162 -0.14 2.30 -6.37
C SER A 162 -0.99 3.50 -6.76
N VAL A 163 -2.12 3.31 -7.43
CA VAL A 163 -3.01 4.40 -7.88
C VAL A 163 -3.62 5.16 -6.68
N PRO A 164 -4.29 4.51 -5.72
CA PRO A 164 -4.79 5.21 -4.54
C PRO A 164 -3.66 5.75 -3.66
N LEU A 165 -2.52 5.07 -3.55
CA LEU A 165 -1.35 5.61 -2.85
C LEU A 165 -0.92 6.95 -3.46
N LEU A 166 -0.74 7.00 -4.78
CA LEU A 166 -0.34 8.23 -5.45
C LEU A 166 -1.34 9.36 -5.19
N TYR A 167 -2.63 9.04 -5.26
CA TYR A 167 -3.68 9.99 -4.91
C TYR A 167 -3.47 10.56 -3.50
N THR A 168 -3.36 9.71 -2.46
CA THR A 168 -3.19 10.15 -1.07
C THR A 168 -1.93 10.98 -0.78
N MET A 169 -0.95 10.96 -1.69
CA MET A 169 0.34 11.64 -1.51
C MET A 169 0.40 13.01 -2.23
N ILE A 170 -0.57 13.33 -3.10
CA ILE A 170 -0.61 14.60 -3.83
C ILE A 170 -1.25 15.69 -2.95
N ASN A 171 -0.55 16.79 -2.65
CA ASN A 171 -1.04 17.79 -1.69
C ASN A 171 -2.42 18.42 -2.04
N LEU A 172 -2.69 18.63 -3.34
CA LEU A 172 -3.81 19.45 -3.83
C LEU A 172 -5.21 18.96 -3.41
N HIS A 173 -5.43 17.66 -3.22
CA HIS A 173 -6.74 17.12 -2.82
C HIS A 173 -6.97 17.18 -1.30
N THR A 174 -5.96 17.57 -0.52
CA THR A 174 -6.04 17.75 0.94
C THR A 174 -6.22 19.20 1.39
N SER A 175 -6.15 20.14 0.45
CA SER A 175 -6.31 21.58 0.67
C SER A 175 -7.68 22.11 0.27
N VAL A 176 -8.56 21.28 -0.32
CA VAL A 176 -9.91 21.68 -0.73
C VAL A 176 -10.87 21.50 0.45
N THR A 177 -11.48 22.59 0.91
CA THR A 177 -12.45 22.59 2.01
C THR A 177 -13.85 22.15 1.57
N GLY A 178 -14.60 21.46 2.43
CA GLY A 178 -16.01 21.10 2.20
C GLY A 178 -16.22 19.63 1.86
N ALA A 179 -17.21 19.29 1.02
CA ALA A 179 -17.59 17.91 0.70
C ALA A 179 -16.44 17.04 0.13
N ALA A 180 -15.43 17.68 -0.46
CA ALA A 180 -14.21 17.06 -0.99
C ALA A 180 -13.17 16.69 0.10
N SER A 181 -13.47 16.90 1.38
CA SER A 181 -12.62 16.57 2.53
C SER A 181 -13.31 15.58 3.50
N SER A 182 -13.81 14.47 2.95
CA SER A 182 -14.57 13.47 3.71
C SER A 182 -14.01 12.06 3.55
N VAL A 183 -14.31 11.18 4.52
CA VAL A 183 -14.02 9.74 4.44
C VAL A 183 -14.60 9.12 3.17
N VAL A 184 -15.82 9.52 2.82
CA VAL A 184 -16.50 9.04 1.60
C VAL A 184 -15.70 9.39 0.35
N TYR A 185 -15.12 10.59 0.30
CA TYR A 185 -14.31 11.02 -0.85
C TYR A 185 -13.03 10.20 -0.98
N LEU A 186 -12.31 9.95 0.12
CA LEU A 186 -11.13 9.08 0.11
C LEU A 186 -11.49 7.66 -0.35
N LEU A 187 -12.58 7.09 0.16
CA LEU A 187 -13.02 5.74 -0.22
C LEU A 187 -13.47 5.67 -1.69
N ALA A 188 -14.14 6.71 -2.18
CA ALA A 188 -14.49 6.82 -3.59
C ALA A 188 -13.25 6.91 -4.49
N ALA A 189 -12.25 7.71 -4.11
CA ALA A 189 -10.98 7.80 -4.83
C ALA A 189 -10.26 6.46 -4.89
N ILE A 190 -10.28 5.69 -3.79
CA ILE A 190 -9.70 4.34 -3.75
C ILE A 190 -10.44 3.39 -4.71
N LEU A 191 -11.77 3.36 -4.69
CA LEU A 191 -12.56 2.54 -5.61
C LEU A 191 -12.32 2.91 -7.06
N ILE A 192 -12.33 4.21 -7.39
CA ILE A 192 -12.08 4.70 -8.74
C ILE A 192 -10.67 4.29 -9.19
N GLY A 193 -9.67 4.40 -8.29
CA GLY A 193 -8.30 3.95 -8.56
C GLY A 193 -8.24 2.46 -8.90
N TRP A 194 -8.91 1.62 -8.13
CA TRP A 194 -8.96 0.16 -8.38
C TRP A 194 -9.72 -0.19 -9.66
N LEU A 195 -10.84 0.46 -9.93
CA LEU A 195 -11.59 0.29 -11.18
C LEU A 195 -10.76 0.73 -12.38
N GLY A 196 -9.98 1.81 -12.25
CA GLY A 196 -9.03 2.27 -13.25
C GLY A 196 -7.97 1.21 -13.55
N VAL A 197 -7.33 0.66 -12.51
CA VAL A 197 -6.35 -0.44 -12.67
C VAL A 197 -7.01 -1.66 -13.34
N LYS A 198 -8.20 -2.06 -12.90
CA LYS A 198 -8.94 -3.18 -13.50
C LYS A 198 -9.23 -2.92 -14.98
N CYS A 199 -9.62 -1.69 -15.33
CA CYS A 199 -9.83 -1.28 -16.72
C CYS A 199 -8.56 -1.42 -17.56
N LEU A 200 -7.41 -0.94 -17.05
CA LEU A 200 -6.12 -1.06 -17.74
C LEU A 200 -5.73 -2.53 -17.98
N TYR A 201 -5.97 -3.42 -17.00
CA TYR A 201 -5.75 -4.85 -17.18
C TYR A 201 -6.62 -5.43 -18.29
N MET A 202 -7.91 -5.11 -18.31
CA MET A 202 -8.83 -5.59 -19.36
C MET A 202 -8.41 -5.10 -20.76
N LEU A 203 -7.90 -3.87 -20.87
CA LEU A 203 -7.37 -3.32 -22.12
C LEU A 203 -6.09 -4.03 -22.57
N SER A 204 -5.20 -4.37 -21.62
CA SER A 204 -3.95 -5.07 -21.91
C SER A 204 -4.13 -6.54 -22.33
N ALA A 205 -5.24 -7.15 -21.90
CA ALA A 205 -5.54 -8.56 -22.17
C ALA A 205 -6.15 -8.82 -23.56
N LYS A 206 -6.51 -7.77 -24.32
CA LYS A 206 -6.95 -7.93 -25.71
C LYS A 206 -5.73 -8.22 -26.60
N PRO A 207 -5.71 -9.34 -27.34
CA PRO A 207 -4.68 -9.55 -28.36
C PRO A 207 -4.77 -8.43 -29.41
N ARG A 208 -3.62 -7.85 -29.75
CA ARG A 208 -3.49 -6.95 -30.90
C ARG A 208 -3.51 -7.75 -32.20
#